data_AF-A0A8K0UKS9-F1
#
_entry.id   AF-A0A8K0UKS9-F1
#
_cell.length_a   1.000
_cell.length_b   1.000
_cell.length_c   1.000
_cell.angle_alpha   90.00
_cell.angle_beta   90.00
_cell.angle_gamma   90.00
#
_symmetry.space_group_name_H-M   'P 1'
#
loop_
_entity.id
_entity.type
_entity.pdbx_description
1 polymer ?
#
loop_
_entity_poly.entity_id
_entity_poly.type
_entity_poly.pdbx_seq_one_letter_code
_entity_poly.pdbx_strand_id
1 'polypeptide(L)'
;MGSFDSRSFSQQSLAVDPSFTNAEYNTPEMFKQNMQIALELLARVQALARSALVGIEHAYRPGNNPMQTSADIAALRQAHQTLVEHLRASGVGALPLLTSPSPELPSEQRLMDETTKAVQVLYDRQKRLQESAATVANLLSTPDTSQLNTRKRERE
;
A
#
# COMPACT_ATOMS: atom_id res chain seq x y z
N MET A 1 23.19 73.78 -10.79
CA MET A 1 24.30 72.89 -10.39
C MET A 1 23.71 71.57 -9.97
N GLY A 2 23.69 70.59 -10.88
CA GLY A 2 23.32 69.21 -10.58
C GLY A 2 24.41 68.33 -11.17
N SER A 3 25.16 67.64 -10.32
CA SER A 3 26.13 66.62 -10.72
C SER A 3 25.56 65.26 -10.31
N PHE A 4 25.28 64.43 -11.32
CA PHE A 4 24.98 63.02 -11.15
C PHE A 4 26.29 62.23 -11.26
N ASP A 5 26.69 61.58 -10.17
CA ASP A 5 27.83 60.67 -10.16
C ASP A 5 27.48 59.37 -10.89
N SER A 6 28.25 59.08 -11.94
CA SER A 6 28.16 57.86 -12.74
C SER A 6 28.87 56.73 -11.98
N ARG A 7 28.16 56.00 -11.11
CA ARG A 7 28.65 54.73 -10.60
C ARG A 7 28.47 53.65 -11.66
N SER A 8 29.56 53.38 -12.37
CA SER A 8 29.75 52.24 -13.25
C SER A 8 29.27 50.96 -12.56
N PHE A 9 28.24 50.35 -13.12
CA PHE A 9 27.86 48.97 -12.86
C PHE A 9 28.98 48.08 -13.41
N SER A 10 29.97 47.75 -12.57
CA SER A 10 30.93 46.71 -12.91
C SER A 10 30.16 45.39 -13.03
N GLN A 11 29.98 44.94 -14.26
CA GLN A 11 29.70 43.55 -14.59
C GLN A 11 30.81 42.71 -13.95
N GLN A 12 30.53 42.17 -12.77
CA GLN A 12 31.34 41.11 -12.22
C GLN A 12 30.98 39.86 -13.02
N SER A 13 31.65 39.71 -14.16
CA SER A 13 31.73 38.44 -14.87
C SER A 13 32.10 37.38 -13.83
N LEU A 14 31.19 36.43 -13.59
CA LEU A 14 31.44 35.24 -12.81
C LEU A 14 32.70 34.58 -13.41
N ALA A 15 33.84 34.82 -12.77
CA ALA A 15 35.05 34.09 -13.05
C ALA A 15 34.71 32.64 -12.72
N VAL A 16 34.57 31.82 -13.76
CA VAL A 16 34.39 30.40 -13.59
C VAL A 16 35.71 29.86 -13.04
N ASP A 17 35.69 29.58 -11.74
CA ASP A 17 36.76 28.93 -11.00
C ASP A 17 37.10 27.59 -11.70
N PRO A 18 38.38 27.27 -11.97
CA PRO A 18 38.79 26.05 -12.65
C PRO A 18 38.61 24.76 -11.84
N SER A 19 37.57 24.67 -11.01
CA SER A 19 37.05 23.42 -10.44
C SER A 19 36.15 22.66 -11.44
N PHE A 20 36.53 22.69 -12.72
CA PHE A 20 35.85 21.98 -13.82
C PHE A 20 35.99 20.45 -13.76
N THR A 21 36.66 19.90 -12.75
CA THR A 21 36.63 18.45 -12.50
C THR A 21 35.25 17.96 -12.04
N ASN A 22 34.38 18.84 -11.53
CA ASN A 22 32.98 18.52 -11.19
C ASN A 22 31.99 18.69 -12.36
N ALA A 23 32.42 19.27 -13.49
CA ALA A 23 31.56 19.48 -14.65
C ALA A 23 31.40 18.22 -15.52
N GLU A 24 32.40 17.32 -15.52
CA GLU A 24 32.30 16.02 -16.22
C GLU A 24 31.30 15.06 -15.56
N TYR A 25 31.13 15.15 -14.24
CA TYR A 25 30.18 14.31 -13.48
C TYR A 25 28.72 14.76 -13.58
N ASN A 26 28.46 15.95 -14.14
CA ASN A 26 27.12 16.53 -14.24
C ASN A 26 26.75 16.87 -15.69
N THR A 27 27.16 16.03 -16.65
CA THR A 27 26.64 16.13 -18.01
C THR A 27 25.16 15.72 -18.05
N PRO A 28 24.35 16.32 -18.95
CA PRO A 28 22.93 15.97 -19.06
C PRO A 28 22.71 14.49 -19.40
N GLU A 29 23.64 13.86 -20.13
CA GLU A 29 23.63 12.42 -20.41
C GLU A 29 23.83 11.57 -19.15
N MET A 30 24.80 11.92 -18.29
CA MET A 30 25.00 11.24 -17.00
C MET A 30 23.79 11.43 -16.08
N PHE A 31 23.15 12.60 -16.10
CA PHE A 31 21.92 12.83 -15.36
C PHE A 31 20.78 11.93 -15.84
N LYS A 32 20.58 11.78 -17.16
CA LYS A 32 19.58 10.85 -17.72
C LYS A 32 19.84 9.41 -17.27
N GLN A 33 21.10 8.98 -17.32
CA GLN A 33 21.49 7.65 -16.88
C GLN A 33 21.24 7.46 -15.37
N ASN A 34 21.64 8.43 -14.54
CA ASN A 34 21.41 8.41 -13.10
C ASN A 34 19.92 8.36 -12.76
N MET A 35 19.09 9.06 -13.53
CA MET A 35 17.64 9.02 -13.40
C MET A 35 17.07 7.66 -13.79
N GLN A 36 17.55 7.02 -14.86
CA GLN A 36 17.14 5.66 -15.22
C GLN A 36 17.48 4.65 -14.13
N ILE A 37 18.69 4.72 -13.58
CA ILE A 37 19.12 3.87 -12.46
C ILE A 37 18.24 4.13 -11.23
N ALA A 38 17.92 5.39 -10.93
CA ALA A 38 17.04 5.74 -9.81
C ALA A 38 15.62 5.15 -10.00
N LEU A 39 15.08 5.20 -11.22
CA LEU A 39 13.77 4.60 -11.53
C LEU A 39 13.78 3.08 -11.40
N GLU A 40 14.85 2.41 -11.82
CA GLU A 40 15.02 0.97 -11.65
C GLU A 40 15.08 0.59 -10.16
N LEU A 41 15.89 1.31 -9.38
CA LEU A 41 15.99 1.12 -7.93
C LEU A 41 14.63 1.37 -7.24
N LEU A 42 13.88 2.37 -7.69
CA LEU A 42 12.53 2.65 -7.19
C LEU A 42 11.57 1.50 -7.51
N ALA A 43 11.57 0.97 -8.73
CA ALA A 43 10.74 -0.16 -9.12
C ALA A 43 11.04 -1.40 -8.25
N ARG A 44 12.32 -1.65 -7.95
CA ARG A 44 12.74 -2.73 -7.04
C ARG A 44 12.22 -2.51 -5.61
N VAL A 45 12.32 -1.30 -5.08
CA VAL A 45 11.78 -0.96 -3.75
C VAL A 45 10.27 -1.18 -3.71
N GLN A 46 9.53 -0.74 -4.74
CA GLN A 46 8.09 -0.94 -4.82
C GLN A 46 7.69 -2.43 -4.89
N ALA A 47 8.42 -3.23 -5.67
CA ALA A 47 8.17 -4.67 -5.76
C ALA A 47 8.38 -5.38 -4.42
N LEU A 48 9.49 -5.07 -3.73
CA LEU A 48 9.78 -5.61 -2.40
C LEU A 48 8.77 -5.14 -1.35
N ALA A 49 8.33 -3.89 -1.40
CA ALA A 49 7.31 -3.36 -0.50
C ALA A 49 5.96 -4.07 -0.68
N ARG A 50 5.54 -4.33 -1.93
CA ARG A 50 4.33 -5.11 -2.22
C ARG A 50 4.45 -6.55 -1.75
N SER A 51 5.59 -7.20 -2.01
CA SER A 51 5.84 -8.57 -1.55
C SER A 51 5.79 -8.67 -0.03
N ALA A 52 6.47 -7.75 0.67
CA ALA A 52 6.46 -7.67 2.12
C ALA A 52 5.04 -7.42 2.67
N LEU A 53 4.27 -6.51 2.07
CA LEU A 53 2.90 -6.20 2.49
C LEU A 53 1.98 -7.42 2.32
N VAL A 54 2.01 -8.08 1.16
CA VAL A 54 1.26 -9.33 0.92
C VAL A 54 1.69 -10.40 1.90
N GLY A 55 3.00 -10.52 2.17
CA GLY A 55 3.57 -11.44 3.14
C GLY A 55 3.12 -11.17 4.58
N ILE A 56 2.95 -9.90 4.97
CA ILE A 56 2.45 -9.48 6.29
C ILE A 56 0.95 -9.76 6.42
N GLU A 57 0.15 -9.36 5.43
CA GLU A 57 -1.31 -9.56 5.42
C GLU A 57 -1.69 -11.04 5.46
N HIS A 58 -0.86 -11.89 4.85
CA HIS A 58 -1.11 -13.32 4.70
C HIS A 58 -0.11 -14.19 5.48
N ALA A 59 0.52 -13.65 6.53
CA ALA A 59 1.62 -14.29 7.27
C ALA A 59 1.28 -15.66 7.89
N TYR A 60 -0.01 -15.99 8.03
CA TYR A 60 -0.49 -17.25 8.61
C TYR A 60 -1.38 -18.06 7.67
N ARG A 61 -1.40 -17.75 6.37
CA ARG A 61 -2.11 -18.58 5.38
C ARG A 61 -1.21 -19.72 4.90
N PRO A 62 -1.76 -20.93 4.67
CA PRO A 62 -1.01 -22.03 4.08
C PRO A 62 -0.43 -21.60 2.73
N GLY A 63 0.87 -21.79 2.53
CA GLY A 63 1.59 -21.40 1.31
C GLY A 63 2.41 -20.11 1.40
N ASN A 64 2.21 -19.28 2.44
CA ASN A 64 3.08 -18.14 2.71
C ASN A 64 4.11 -18.48 3.79
N ASN A 65 5.38 -18.18 3.51
CA ASN A 65 6.47 -18.44 4.45
C ASN A 65 6.83 -17.14 5.21
N PRO A 66 6.63 -17.06 6.54
CA PRO A 66 6.98 -15.87 7.31
C PRO A 66 8.48 -15.55 7.29
N MET A 67 9.35 -16.55 7.05
CA MET A 67 10.78 -16.29 6.83
C MET A 67 11.06 -15.60 5.49
N GLN A 68 10.25 -15.86 4.46
CA GLN A 68 10.39 -15.15 3.18
C GLN A 68 9.98 -13.69 3.36
N THR A 69 8.89 -13.43 4.09
CA THR A 69 8.47 -12.06 4.41
C THR A 69 9.54 -11.30 5.20
N SER A 70 10.20 -11.93 6.17
CA SER A 70 11.27 -11.28 6.93
C SER A 70 12.51 -10.98 6.08
N ALA A 71 12.86 -11.89 5.15
CA ALA A 71 13.93 -11.66 4.17
C ALA A 71 13.58 -10.52 3.21
N ASP A 72 12.34 -10.46 2.71
CA ASP A 72 11.86 -9.40 1.82
C ASP A 72 11.89 -8.03 2.52
N ILE A 73 11.54 -7.97 3.82
CA ILE A 73 11.63 -6.73 4.62
C ILE A 73 13.09 -6.29 4.79
N ALA A 74 14.01 -7.22 5.04
CA ALA A 74 15.44 -6.90 5.14
C ALA A 74 15.99 -6.39 3.80
N ALA A 75 15.65 -7.07 2.70
CA ALA A 75 16.03 -6.66 1.35
C ALA A 75 15.43 -5.29 0.98
N LEU A 76 14.20 -5.01 1.40
CA LEU A 76 13.55 -3.70 1.21
C LEU A 76 14.33 -2.58 1.89
N ARG A 77 14.76 -2.78 3.15
CA ARG A 77 15.54 -1.79 3.89
C ARG A 77 16.87 -1.50 3.20
N GLN A 78 17.56 -2.53 2.74
CA GLN A 78 18.82 -2.38 2.02
C GLN A 78 18.60 -1.64 0.69
N ALA A 79 17.61 -2.06 -0.11
CA ALA A 79 17.29 -1.43 -1.39
C ALA A 79 16.90 0.05 -1.22
N HIS A 80 16.17 0.38 -0.16
CA HIS A 80 15.81 1.76 0.17
C HIS A 80 17.04 2.60 0.53
N GLN A 81 17.95 2.07 1.35
CA GLN A 81 19.21 2.77 1.67
C GLN A 81 20.07 3.01 0.42
N THR A 82 20.18 2.01 -0.46
CA THR A 82 20.89 2.15 -1.74
C THR A 82 20.27 3.21 -2.63
N LEU A 83 18.93 3.27 -2.71
CA LEU A 83 18.23 4.30 -3.46
C LEU A 83 18.52 5.70 -2.90
N VAL A 84 18.43 5.88 -1.58
CA VAL A 84 18.69 7.17 -0.93
C VAL A 84 20.13 7.64 -1.19
N GLU A 85 21.11 6.74 -1.04
CA GLU A 85 22.52 7.07 -1.30
C GLU A 85 22.73 7.45 -2.77
N HIS A 86 22.16 6.68 -3.70
CA HIS A 86 22.24 6.97 -5.14
C HIS A 86 21.59 8.31 -5.50
N LEU A 87 20.41 8.60 -4.95
CA LEU A 87 19.70 9.87 -5.17
C LEU A 87 20.49 11.06 -4.62
N ARG A 88 21.18 10.88 -3.49
CA ARG A 88 22.02 11.91 -2.87
C ARG A 88 23.31 12.14 -3.65
N ALA A 89 23.99 11.06 -4.05
CA ALA A 89 25.26 11.12 -4.78
C ALA A 89 25.09 11.64 -6.22
N SER A 90 23.97 11.32 -6.87
CA SER A 90 23.72 11.69 -8.27
C SER A 90 23.03 13.06 -8.46
N GLY A 91 22.60 13.71 -7.38
CA GLY A 91 21.85 14.98 -7.45
C GLY A 91 20.40 14.85 -7.95
N VAL A 92 19.97 13.68 -8.43
CA VAL A 92 18.58 13.42 -8.87
C VAL A 92 17.59 13.58 -7.71
N GLY A 93 18.02 13.32 -6.47
CA GLY A 93 17.20 13.47 -5.26
C GLY A 93 16.85 14.91 -4.89
N ALA A 94 17.52 15.91 -5.47
CA ALA A 94 17.19 17.33 -5.29
C ALA A 94 16.09 17.83 -6.24
N LEU A 95 15.63 16.97 -7.16
CA LEU A 95 14.60 17.34 -8.11
C LEU A 95 13.29 17.62 -7.36
N PRO A 96 12.61 18.76 -7.60
CA PRO A 96 11.32 19.05 -7.00
C PRO A 96 10.35 17.90 -7.32
N LEU A 97 9.94 17.17 -6.29
CA LEU A 97 8.92 16.15 -6.43
C LEU A 97 7.63 16.89 -6.74
N LEU A 98 7.18 16.82 -8.00
CA LEU A 98 5.80 17.10 -8.34
C LEU A 98 5.00 16.10 -7.52
N THR A 99 4.36 16.57 -6.45
CA THR A 99 3.56 15.74 -5.58
C THR A 99 2.53 15.04 -6.45
N SER A 100 2.78 13.76 -6.76
CA SER A 100 1.74 12.89 -7.28
C SER A 100 0.57 12.99 -6.31
N PRO A 101 -0.68 13.10 -6.80
CA PRO A 101 -1.82 13.17 -5.91
C PRO A 101 -1.73 11.96 -4.98
N SER A 102 -1.52 12.24 -3.69
CA SER A 102 -1.56 11.22 -2.66
C SER A 102 -2.83 10.41 -2.89
N PRO A 103 -2.79 9.06 -2.83
CA PRO A 103 -4.02 8.31 -2.78
C PRO A 103 -4.86 8.92 -1.66
N GLU A 104 -5.99 9.50 -2.04
CA GLU A 104 -6.88 10.22 -1.14
C GLU A 104 -7.23 9.23 -0.03
N LEU A 105 -6.70 9.48 1.17
CA LEU A 105 -7.03 8.65 2.32
C LEU A 105 -8.56 8.68 2.44
N PRO A 106 -9.25 7.54 2.41
CA PRO A 106 -10.69 7.52 2.52
C PRO A 106 -11.06 8.25 3.82
N SER A 107 -11.95 9.24 3.71
CA SER A 107 -12.37 10.04 4.85
C SER A 107 -12.92 9.12 5.95
N GLU A 108 -12.71 9.51 7.21
CA GLU A 108 -13.20 8.77 8.38
C GLU A 108 -14.71 8.45 8.27
N GLN A 109 -15.48 9.40 7.74
CA GLN A 109 -16.90 9.24 7.45
C GLN A 109 -17.19 8.05 6.52
N ARG A 110 -16.43 7.89 5.43
CA ARG A 110 -16.60 6.76 4.50
C ARG A 110 -16.26 5.42 5.14
N LEU A 111 -15.21 5.40 5.97
CA LEU A 111 -14.82 4.20 6.71
C LEU A 111 -15.90 3.77 7.71
N MET A 112 -16.52 4.72 8.40
CA MET A 112 -17.63 4.44 9.32
C MET A 112 -18.87 3.90 8.59
N ASP A 113 -19.21 4.47 7.44
CA ASP A 113 -20.34 4.01 6.62
C ASP A 113 -20.10 2.59 6.07
N GLU A 114 -18.89 2.30 5.60
CA GLU A 114 -18.51 0.98 5.10
C GLU A 114 -18.52 -0.07 6.21
N THR A 115 -17.97 0.28 7.38
CA THR A 115 -17.96 -0.60 8.56
C THR A 115 -19.38 -0.91 9.02
N THR A 116 -20.25 0.09 9.09
CA THR A 116 -21.65 -0.09 9.54
C THR A 116 -22.42 -0.98 8.57
N LYS A 117 -22.24 -0.79 7.25
CA LYS A 117 -22.83 -1.67 6.23
C LYS A 117 -22.32 -3.11 6.36
N ALA A 118 -21.02 -3.30 6.56
CA ALA A 118 -20.45 -4.63 6.72
C ALA A 118 -21.02 -5.36 7.96
N VAL A 119 -21.13 -4.66 9.09
CA VAL A 119 -21.74 -5.20 10.32
C VAL A 119 -23.19 -5.59 10.09
N GLN A 120 -23.96 -4.75 9.39
CA GLN A 120 -25.37 -5.02 9.13
C GLN A 120 -25.58 -6.24 8.22
N VAL A 121 -24.76 -6.39 7.18
CA VAL A 121 -24.79 -7.58 6.31
C VAL A 121 -24.46 -8.85 7.09
N LEU A 122 -23.46 -8.80 7.99
CA LEU A 122 -23.11 -9.93 8.83
C LEU A 122 -24.23 -10.30 9.80
N TYR A 123 -24.85 -9.30 10.42
CA TYR A 123 -25.98 -9.49 11.32
C TYR A 123 -27.17 -10.13 10.60
N ASP A 124 -27.55 -9.60 9.44
CA ASP A 124 -28.66 -10.14 8.65
C ASP A 124 -28.39 -11.58 8.20
N ARG A 125 -27.15 -11.89 7.82
CA ARG A 125 -26.74 -13.24 7.47
C ARG A 125 -26.86 -14.18 8.67
N GLN A 126 -26.38 -13.77 9.84
CA GLN A 126 -26.48 -14.57 11.06
C GLN A 126 -27.93 -14.79 11.48
N LYS A 127 -28.76 -13.74 11.41
CA LYS A 127 -30.18 -13.82 11.71
C LYS A 127 -30.91 -14.83 10.82
N ARG A 128 -30.69 -14.77 9.50
CA ARG A 128 -31.25 -15.75 8.55
C ARG A 128 -30.81 -17.18 8.87
N LEU A 129 -29.54 -17.38 9.24
CA LEU A 129 -29.05 -18.69 9.65
C LEU A 129 -29.76 -19.19 10.91
N GLN A 130 -29.93 -18.33 11.93
CA GLN A 130 -30.66 -18.70 13.15
C GLN A 130 -32.13 -19.02 12.88
N GLU A 131 -32.82 -18.24 12.05
CA GLU A 131 -34.21 -18.50 11.67
C GLU A 131 -34.35 -19.82 10.89
N SER A 132 -33.40 -20.12 9.99
CA SER A 132 -33.37 -21.40 9.27
C SER A 132 -33.09 -22.60 10.19
N ALA A 133 -32.20 -22.43 11.18
CA ALA A 133 -31.92 -23.48 12.15
C ALA A 133 -33.10 -23.72 13.10
N ALA A 134 -33.77 -22.65 13.55
CA ALA A 134 -34.93 -22.73 14.42
C ALA A 134 -36.13 -23.40 13.73
N THR A 135 -36.36 -23.11 12.43
CA THR A 135 -37.42 -23.76 11.65
C THR A 135 -37.16 -25.26 11.47
N VAL A 136 -35.91 -25.66 11.17
CA VAL A 136 -35.52 -27.08 11.09
C VAL A 136 -35.65 -27.76 12.45
N ALA A 137 -35.24 -27.12 13.54
CA ALA A 137 -35.38 -27.67 14.89
C ALA A 137 -36.85 -27.90 15.28
N ASN A 138 -37.76 -26.98 14.91
CA ASN A 138 -39.19 -27.16 15.13
C ASN A 138 -39.75 -28.33 14.31
N LEU A 139 -39.31 -28.53 13.07
CA LEU A 139 -39.69 -29.68 12.24
C LEU A 139 -39.14 -31.01 12.78
N LEU A 140 -37.95 -31.01 13.38
CA LEU A 140 -37.39 -32.20 14.04
C LEU A 140 -38.04 -32.48 15.39
N SER A 141 -38.53 -31.44 16.08
CA SER A 141 -39.12 -31.54 17.42
C SER A 141 -40.62 -31.83 17.39
N THR A 142 -41.27 -31.84 16.22
CA THR A 142 -42.63 -32.37 16.11
C THR A 142 -42.57 -33.88 16.32
N PRO A 143 -43.15 -34.42 17.42
CA PRO A 143 -43.12 -35.85 17.67
C PRO A 143 -43.87 -36.58 16.56
N ASP A 144 -43.26 -37.67 16.09
CA ASP A 144 -43.83 -38.66 15.18
C ASP A 144 -45.23 -39.10 15.67
N THR A 145 -46.28 -38.47 15.17
CA THR A 145 -47.68 -38.82 15.42
C THR A 145 -48.18 -39.87 14.42
N SER A 146 -47.24 -40.65 13.88
CA SER A 146 -47.44 -41.67 12.83
C SER A 146 -47.71 -43.07 13.38
N GLN A 147 -47.78 -43.30 14.70
CA GLN A 147 -47.84 -44.65 15.30
C GLN A 147 -48.89 -44.87 16.40
N LEU A 148 -50.06 -44.22 16.35
CA LEU A 148 -51.14 -44.49 17.31
C LEU A 148 -52.52 -44.72 16.68
N ASN A 149 -52.62 -45.54 15.62
CA ASN A 149 -53.94 -45.95 15.08
C ASN A 149 -54.08 -47.39 14.57
N THR A 150 -53.15 -48.31 14.82
CA THR A 150 -53.21 -49.68 14.26
C THR A 150 -53.30 -50.84 15.26
N ARG A 151 -53.39 -50.63 16.58
CA ARG A 151 -53.48 -51.73 17.57
C ARG A 151 -54.84 -51.92 18.26
N LYS A 152 -55.94 -51.47 17.64
CA LYS A 152 -57.30 -51.62 18.22
C LYS A 152 -58.30 -52.43 17.37
N ARG A 153 -57.83 -53.26 16.43
CA ARG A 153 -58.69 -54.13 15.59
C ARG A 153 -58.26 -55.61 15.54
N GLU A 154 -57.83 -56.19 16.68
CA GLU A 154 -57.60 -57.64 16.76
C GLU A 154 -58.11 -58.26 18.07
N ARG A 155 -59.25 -57.79 18.57
CA ARG A 155 -60.05 -58.53 19.55
C ARG A 155 -61.52 -58.33 19.24
N GLU A 156 -62.04 -59.17 18.37
CA GLU A 156 -63.43 -59.63 18.32
C GLU A 156 -63.51 -60.87 17.44
#